data_AF-A0A536D7J7-F1
#
_entry.id   AF-A0A536D7J7-F1
#
_cell.length_a   1.000
_cell.length_b   1.000
_cell.length_c   1.000
_cell.angle_alpha   90.00
_cell.angle_beta   90.00
_cell.angle_gamma   90.00
#
_symmetry.space_group_name_H-M   'P 1'
#
loop_
_entity.id
_entity.type
_entity.pdbx_description
1 polymer ?
#
loop_
_entity_poly.entity_id
_entity_poly.type
_entity_poly.pdbx_seq_one_letter_code
_entity_poly.pdbx_strand_id
1 'polypeptide(L)'
;MLGSDNLWGEPDNQQERPLSAWYVTGFMDGEGCFCASIHPAPTRRGWYIGPVVQAYQHRDRADILERLRAFFGCGKIRPKGPNSNVVTWSVDGVPTIVEKILPHFDRYPLQSGKLQDYLVFRQIVLRMRLKEHLDPLGFLELARLAFTMNATGKQRQYTLAMIESGILRGHTPDLLIQRKIWSDLHGDMQSVAEPK
;
A
#
# COMPACT_ATOMS: atom_id res chain seq x y z
N MET A 1 -9.30 53.40 42.17
CA MET A 1 -8.71 53.61 40.84
C MET A 1 -8.26 52.25 40.33
N LEU A 2 -8.76 51.88 39.16
CA LEU A 2 -8.54 50.60 38.48
C LEU A 2 -7.09 50.49 38.01
N GLY A 3 -6.38 49.43 38.44
CA GLY A 3 -5.17 48.96 37.76
C GLY A 3 -5.56 47.72 36.98
N SER A 4 -5.79 47.89 35.68
CA SER A 4 -6.22 46.84 34.76
C SER A 4 -5.18 45.75 34.62
N ASP A 5 -5.60 44.52 34.90
CA ASP A 5 -4.88 43.29 34.57
C ASP A 5 -4.48 43.28 33.10
N ASN A 6 -3.20 43.03 32.82
CA ASN A 6 -2.74 42.70 31.48
C ASN A 6 -3.24 41.28 31.12
N LEU A 7 -4.49 41.23 30.66
CA LEU A 7 -5.25 40.04 30.21
C LEU A 7 -4.94 39.65 28.75
N TRP A 8 -3.69 39.84 28.32
CA TRP A 8 -3.24 39.44 26.99
C TRP A 8 -2.05 38.52 27.14
N GLY A 9 -2.34 37.23 27.35
CA GLY A 9 -1.34 36.18 27.17
C GLY A 9 -0.71 36.33 25.78
N GLU A 10 0.60 36.07 25.70
CA GLU A 10 1.33 36.09 24.43
C GLU A 10 0.54 35.33 23.34
N PRO A 11 0.56 35.79 22.08
CA PRO A 11 -0.12 35.09 21.01
C PRO A 11 0.42 33.67 20.93
N ASP A 12 -0.38 32.72 21.41
CA ASP A 12 -0.05 31.30 21.41
C ASP A 12 0.31 30.89 19.99
N ASN A 13 1.55 30.45 19.79
CA ASN A 13 2.05 30.07 18.47
C ASN A 13 1.36 28.78 18.03
N GLN A 14 0.18 28.90 17.43
CA GLN A 14 -0.68 27.78 17.04
C GLN A 14 0.01 26.78 16.10
N GLN A 15 1.09 27.19 15.42
CA GLN A 15 1.89 26.34 14.54
C GLN A 15 2.76 25.32 15.28
N GLU A 16 3.07 25.52 16.57
CA GLU A 16 3.91 24.61 17.36
C GLU A 16 3.12 23.45 18.00
N ARG A 17 1.79 23.49 17.98
CA ARG A 17 0.98 22.43 18.58
C ARG A 17 1.15 21.10 17.81
N PRO A 18 1.35 19.99 18.53
CA PRO A 18 1.32 18.66 17.92
C PRO A 18 0.03 18.43 17.12
N LEU A 19 0.14 17.78 15.97
CA LEU A 19 -1.04 17.42 15.18
C LEU A 19 -1.92 16.47 15.99
N SER A 20 -3.23 16.72 16.00
CA SER A 20 -4.17 15.75 16.55
C SER A 20 -4.28 14.54 15.62
N ALA A 21 -4.57 13.36 16.19
CA ALA A 21 -4.69 12.15 15.39
C ALA A 21 -5.78 12.28 14.31
N TRP A 22 -6.95 12.85 14.65
CA TRP A 22 -8.03 13.08 13.68
C TRP A 22 -7.66 14.09 12.59
N TYR A 23 -6.84 15.10 12.90
CA TYR A 23 -6.33 16.00 11.86
C TYR A 23 -5.44 15.23 10.87
N VAL A 24 -4.52 14.40 11.37
CA VAL A 24 -3.65 13.57 10.51
C VAL A 24 -4.49 12.64 9.66
N THR A 25 -5.49 11.97 10.23
CA THR A 25 -6.41 11.11 9.48
C THR A 25 -7.11 11.90 8.38
N GLY A 26 -7.71 13.05 8.69
CA GLY A 26 -8.40 13.88 7.70
C GLY A 26 -7.49 14.41 6.60
N PHE A 27 -6.27 14.84 6.95
CA PHE A 27 -5.27 15.28 5.97
C PHE A 27 -4.87 14.13 5.04
N MET A 28 -4.65 12.93 5.57
CA MET A 28 -4.32 11.75 4.78
C MET A 28 -5.51 11.27 3.94
N ASP A 29 -6.74 11.49 4.40
CA ASP A 29 -7.95 11.21 3.63
C ASP A 29 -8.08 12.16 2.42
N GLY A 30 -7.61 13.41 2.53
CA GLY A 30 -7.54 14.37 1.43
C GLY A 30 -6.32 14.17 0.52
N GLU A 31 -5.12 14.32 1.06
CA GLU A 31 -3.83 14.43 0.34
C GLU A 31 -3.00 13.14 0.36
N GLY A 32 -3.39 12.15 1.15
CA GLY A 32 -2.65 10.91 1.33
C GLY A 32 -2.90 9.88 0.22
N CYS A 33 -1.95 8.94 0.07
CA CYS A 33 -1.99 7.82 -0.85
C CYS A 33 -1.39 6.57 -0.19
N PHE A 34 -2.11 5.44 -0.29
CA PHE A 34 -1.62 4.12 0.10
C PHE A 34 -1.39 3.31 -1.17
N CYS A 35 -0.18 2.80 -1.37
CA CYS A 35 0.19 2.14 -2.61
C CYS A 35 1.07 0.92 -2.37
N ALA A 36 0.80 -0.16 -3.08
CA ALA A 36 1.73 -1.29 -3.24
C ALA A 36 2.29 -1.25 -4.67
N SER A 37 3.42 -0.56 -4.87
CA SER A 37 4.07 -0.47 -6.18
C SER A 37 4.64 -1.84 -6.59
N ILE A 38 4.60 -2.19 -7.87
CA ILE A 38 5.21 -3.41 -8.39
C ILE A 38 6.14 -3.03 -9.52
N HIS A 39 7.40 -3.42 -9.41
CA HIS A 39 8.42 -3.09 -10.40
C HIS A 39 9.45 -4.22 -10.57
N PRO A 40 10.14 -4.28 -11.72
CA PRO A 40 11.24 -5.20 -11.92
C PRO A 40 12.33 -4.98 -10.89
N ALA A 41 12.91 -6.06 -10.39
CA ALA A 41 13.98 -6.02 -9.40
C ALA A 41 14.89 -7.24 -9.56
N PRO A 42 16.18 -7.15 -9.17
CA PRO A 42 17.12 -8.27 -9.19
C PRO A 42 16.85 -9.27 -8.06
N THR A 43 15.62 -9.78 -8.00
CA THR A 43 15.20 -10.86 -7.08
C THR A 43 15.09 -12.17 -7.87
N ARG A 44 15.05 -13.30 -7.18
CA ARG A 44 14.82 -14.62 -7.82
C ARG A 44 13.56 -14.64 -8.72
N ARG A 45 12.55 -13.83 -8.38
CA ARG A 45 11.27 -13.74 -9.09
C ARG A 45 11.27 -12.67 -10.18
N GLY A 46 12.32 -11.85 -10.29
CA GLY A 46 12.41 -10.73 -11.23
C GLY A 46 11.54 -9.51 -10.88
N TRP A 47 10.77 -9.58 -9.80
CA TRP A 47 9.82 -8.55 -9.38
C TRP A 47 9.91 -8.26 -7.89
N TYR A 48 9.48 -7.06 -7.52
CA TYR A 48 9.38 -6.59 -6.14
C TYR A 48 8.05 -5.86 -5.91
N ILE A 49 7.44 -6.09 -4.74
CA ILE A 49 6.29 -5.33 -4.25
C ILE A 49 6.82 -4.33 -3.21
N GLY A 50 6.70 -3.04 -3.50
CA GLY A 50 7.11 -1.95 -2.63
C GLY A 50 5.90 -1.23 -2.03
N PRO A 51 5.47 -1.58 -0.79
CA PRO A 51 4.46 -0.83 -0.08
C PRO A 51 5.01 0.55 0.32
N VAL A 52 4.24 1.59 0.03
CA VAL A 52 4.55 2.98 0.35
C VAL A 52 3.29 3.73 0.75
N VAL A 53 3.43 4.58 1.76
CA VAL A 53 2.41 5.58 2.15
C VAL A 53 2.98 6.95 1.84
N GLN A 54 2.20 7.80 1.19
CA GLN A 54 2.66 9.10 0.73
C GLN A 54 1.64 10.18 1.04
N ALA A 55 2.12 11.40 1.25
CA ALA A 55 1.30 12.61 1.24
C ALA A 55 2.01 13.70 0.44
N TYR A 56 1.25 14.48 -0.32
CA TYR A 56 1.77 15.46 -1.26
C TYR A 56 1.44 16.87 -0.80
N GLN A 57 2.33 17.83 -1.10
CA GLN A 57 2.03 19.23 -0.91
C GLN A 57 2.85 20.14 -1.83
N HIS A 58 2.35 21.33 -2.12
CA HIS A 58 3.17 22.36 -2.77
C HIS A 58 4.34 22.76 -1.87
N ARG A 59 5.51 23.02 -2.45
CA ARG A 59 6.75 23.38 -1.72
C ARG A 59 6.58 24.55 -0.75
N ASP A 60 5.74 25.52 -1.09
CA ASP A 60 5.51 26.72 -0.26
C ASP A 60 4.60 26.46 0.97
N ARG A 61 4.06 25.25 1.09
CA ARG A 61 3.19 24.77 2.18
C ARG A 61 3.68 23.42 2.73
N ALA A 62 4.98 23.15 2.59
CA ALA A 62 5.59 21.88 2.97
C ALA A 62 5.72 21.68 4.49
N ASP A 63 5.47 22.72 5.30
CA ASP A 63 5.53 22.68 6.77
C ASP A 63 4.64 21.57 7.35
N ILE A 64 3.49 21.31 6.72
CA ILE A 64 2.60 20.23 7.17
C ILE A 64 3.23 18.84 7.01
N LEU A 65 4.05 18.64 5.98
CA LEU A 65 4.74 17.36 5.75
C LEU A 65 5.82 17.12 6.80
N GLU A 66 6.48 18.18 7.27
CA GLU A 66 7.43 18.11 8.38
C GLU A 66 6.73 17.75 9.69
N ARG A 67 5.55 18.33 9.93
CA ARG A 67 4.71 17.98 11.09
C ARG A 67 4.19 16.55 11.03
N LEU A 68 3.86 16.01 9.85
CA LEU A 68 3.55 14.59 9.67
C LEU A 68 4.75 13.70 10.01
N ARG A 69 5.95 14.05 9.53
CA ARG A 69 7.18 13.32 9.85
C ARG A 69 7.42 13.29 11.36
N ALA A 70 7.23 14.42 12.05
CA ALA A 70 7.33 14.49 13.51
C ALA A 70 6.24 13.67 14.21
N PHE A 71 4.98 13.75 13.76
CA PHE A 71 3.86 13.01 14.34
C PHE A 71 4.05 11.49 14.29
N PHE A 72 4.46 10.95 13.13
CA PHE A 72 4.71 9.51 12.98
C PHE A 72 6.10 9.08 13.50
N GLY A 73 7.01 10.04 13.68
CA GLY A 73 8.42 9.76 14.00
C GLY A 73 9.15 9.02 12.88
N CYS A 74 8.66 9.10 11.63
CA CYS A 74 9.24 8.41 10.48
C CYS A 74 8.91 9.08 9.15
N GLY A 75 9.52 8.58 8.07
CA GLY A 75 9.32 9.05 6.71
C GLY A 75 10.36 10.04 6.23
N LYS A 76 10.40 10.21 4.91
CA LYS A 76 11.36 11.05 4.19
C LYS A 76 10.58 12.09 3.40
N ILE A 77 11.09 13.32 3.34
CA ILE A 77 10.51 14.38 2.51
C ILE A 77 11.43 14.61 1.32
N ARG A 78 10.88 14.53 0.11
CA ARG A 78 11.63 14.70 -1.14
C ARG A 78 10.78 15.45 -2.18
N PRO A 79 11.39 16.20 -3.11
CA PRO A 79 10.69 16.67 -4.30
C PRO A 79 10.09 15.49 -5.07
N LYS A 80 8.88 15.64 -5.62
CA LYS A 80 8.20 14.60 -6.39
C LYS A 80 8.96 14.20 -7.66
N GLY A 81 9.76 15.13 -8.20
CA GLY A 81 10.63 14.91 -9.34
C GLY A 81 11.56 16.11 -9.56
N PRO A 82 12.45 16.04 -10.56
CA PRO A 82 13.31 17.15 -10.94
C PRO A 82 12.47 18.40 -11.23
N ASN A 83 12.83 19.54 -10.62
CA ASN A 83 12.15 20.83 -10.78
C ASN A 83 10.64 20.83 -10.40
N SER A 84 10.18 19.86 -9.59
CA SER A 84 8.79 19.83 -9.16
C SER A 84 8.52 20.86 -8.05
N ASN A 85 7.42 21.60 -8.18
CA ASN A 85 6.87 22.40 -7.09
C ASN A 85 6.09 21.58 -6.06
N VAL A 86 6.01 20.26 -6.25
CA VAL A 86 5.38 19.34 -5.29
C VAL A 86 6.46 18.58 -4.53
N VAL A 87 6.31 18.56 -3.22
CA VAL A 87 7.09 17.73 -2.30
C VAL A 87 6.21 16.60 -1.77
N THR A 88 6.86 15.51 -1.40
CA THR A 88 6.21 14.30 -0.92
C THR A 88 6.83 13.90 0.40
N TRP A 89 6.01 13.67 1.42
CA TRP A 89 6.38 12.85 2.58
C TRP A 89 6.06 11.39 2.23
N SER A 90 7.03 10.50 2.39
CA SER A 90 6.88 9.08 2.07
C SER A 90 7.42 8.18 3.18
N VAL A 91 6.64 7.16 3.53
CA VAL A 91 7.04 6.08 4.42
C VAL A 91 7.04 4.78 3.62
N ASP A 92 8.22 4.17 3.55
CA ASP A 92 8.46 2.87 2.93
C ASP A 92 8.95 1.87 4.00
N GLY A 93 9.07 0.60 3.60
CA GLY A 93 9.60 -0.44 4.47
C GLY A 93 8.53 -1.11 5.35
N VAL A 94 8.38 -2.43 5.17
CA VAL A 94 7.38 -3.24 5.89
C VAL A 94 7.47 -3.06 7.42
N PRO A 95 8.65 -3.12 8.08
CA PRO A 95 8.72 -2.95 9.54
C PRO A 95 8.19 -1.59 10.00
N THR A 96 8.65 -0.50 9.40
CA THR A 96 8.25 0.86 9.75
C THR A 96 6.76 1.08 9.54
N ILE A 97 6.20 0.60 8.43
CA ILE A 97 4.77 0.75 8.15
C ILE A 97 3.93 -0.02 9.18
N VAL A 98 4.30 -1.26 9.51
CA VAL A 98 3.59 -2.07 10.52
C VAL A 98 3.64 -1.43 11.89
N GLU A 99 4.78 -0.89 12.29
CA GLU A 99 4.99 -0.37 13.64
C GLU A 99 4.47 1.06 13.84
N LYS A 100 4.51 1.90 12.80
CA LYS A 100 4.23 3.34 12.91
C LYS A 100 2.96 3.79 12.22
N ILE A 101 2.57 3.14 11.12
CA ILE A 101 1.50 3.63 10.24
C ILE A 101 0.19 2.88 10.46
N LEU A 102 0.21 1.55 10.38
CA LEU A 102 -1.01 0.75 10.55
C LEU A 102 -1.74 1.02 11.87
N PRO A 103 -1.05 1.14 13.04
CA PRO A 103 -1.75 1.37 14.31
C PRO A 103 -2.55 2.69 14.34
N HIS A 104 -2.10 3.70 13.61
CA HIS A 104 -2.81 4.98 13.52
C HIS A 104 -4.13 4.80 12.77
N PHE A 105 -4.10 4.26 11.56
CA PHE A 105 -5.28 4.13 10.72
C PHE A 105 -6.23 2.99 11.15
N ASP A 106 -5.74 2.02 11.92
CA ASP A 106 -6.59 1.04 12.62
C ASP A 106 -7.40 1.72 13.75
N ARG A 107 -6.80 2.70 14.46
CA ARG A 107 -7.44 3.42 15.56
C ARG A 107 -8.28 4.63 15.11
N TYR A 108 -7.86 5.27 14.03
CA TYR A 108 -8.47 6.46 13.44
C TYR A 108 -8.77 6.19 11.96
N PRO A 109 -9.88 5.50 11.65
CA PRO A 109 -10.18 5.08 10.29
C PRO A 109 -10.43 6.27 9.36
N LEU A 110 -9.95 6.14 8.13
CA LEU A 110 -10.28 7.03 7.02
C LEU A 110 -11.79 6.99 6.74
N GLN A 111 -12.34 8.10 6.25
CA GLN A 111 -13.78 8.27 6.03
C GLN A 111 -14.15 8.22 4.54
N SER A 112 -13.20 8.49 3.63
CA SER A 112 -13.42 8.42 2.19
C SER A 112 -13.24 7.00 1.61
N GLY A 113 -13.38 6.89 0.28
CA GLY A 113 -13.07 5.67 -0.46
C GLY A 113 -11.64 5.14 -0.25
N LYS A 114 -10.71 5.98 0.22
CA LYS A 114 -9.34 5.56 0.59
C LYS A 114 -9.30 4.55 1.73
N LEU A 115 -10.37 4.41 2.53
CA LEU A 115 -10.46 3.34 3.51
C LEU A 115 -10.30 1.96 2.86
N GLN A 116 -10.89 1.74 1.68
CA GLN A 116 -10.76 0.45 0.98
C GLN A 116 -9.32 0.23 0.50
N ASP A 117 -8.69 1.26 -0.05
CA ASP A 117 -7.27 1.19 -0.43
C ASP A 117 -6.38 0.90 0.77
N TYR A 118 -6.65 1.53 1.92
CA TYR A 118 -5.94 1.26 3.17
C TYR A 118 -6.12 -0.18 3.63
N LEU A 119 -7.34 -0.73 3.61
CA LEU A 119 -7.59 -2.10 4.06
C LEU A 119 -6.84 -3.13 3.20
N VAL A 120 -6.83 -2.96 1.87
CA VAL A 120 -6.06 -3.81 0.97
C VAL A 120 -4.56 -3.62 1.18
N PHE A 121 -4.10 -2.37 1.32
CA PHE A 121 -2.70 -2.06 1.62
C PHE A 121 -2.24 -2.72 2.92
N ARG A 122 -3.03 -2.61 3.99
CA ARG A 122 -2.79 -3.24 5.29
C ARG A 122 -2.66 -4.75 5.16
N GLN A 123 -3.57 -5.40 4.42
CA GLN A 123 -3.51 -6.83 4.15
C GLN A 123 -2.19 -7.21 3.45
N ILE A 124 -1.81 -6.48 2.41
CA ILE A 124 -0.54 -6.72 1.69
C ILE A 124 0.66 -6.60 2.63
N VAL A 125 0.73 -5.53 3.41
CA VAL A 125 1.86 -5.27 4.32
C VAL A 125 1.98 -6.35 5.39
N LEU A 126 0.86 -6.80 5.98
CA LEU A 126 0.87 -7.86 6.99
C LEU A 126 1.31 -9.22 6.41
N ARG A 127 0.81 -9.59 5.22
CA ARG A 127 1.25 -10.80 4.51
C ARG A 127 2.72 -10.71 4.08
N MET A 128 3.19 -9.52 3.71
CA MET A 128 4.62 -9.28 3.47
C MET A 128 5.46 -9.43 4.74
N ARG A 129 4.95 -9.00 5.90
CA ARG A 129 5.61 -9.21 7.21
C ARG A 129 5.75 -10.69 7.54
N LEU A 130 4.78 -11.51 7.14
CA LEU A 130 4.83 -12.98 7.21
C LEU A 130 5.71 -13.63 6.12
N LYS A 131 6.39 -12.82 5.29
CA LYS A 131 7.27 -13.25 4.20
C LYS A 131 6.58 -14.02 3.06
N GLU A 132 5.27 -13.95 2.93
CA GLU A 132 4.53 -14.68 1.88
C GLU A 132 4.92 -14.24 0.46
N HIS A 133 5.32 -12.98 0.29
CA HIS A 133 5.88 -12.45 -0.97
C HIS A 133 7.19 -13.10 -1.42
N LEU A 134 7.82 -13.94 -0.59
CA LEU A 134 8.99 -14.72 -0.99
C LEU A 134 8.61 -16.00 -1.75
N ASP A 135 7.39 -16.49 -1.56
CA ASP A 135 6.83 -17.59 -2.34
C ASP A 135 6.24 -17.06 -3.67
N PRO A 136 6.41 -17.75 -4.82
CA PRO A 136 5.82 -17.32 -6.08
C PRO A 136 4.30 -17.20 -6.06
N LEU A 137 3.57 -18.16 -5.48
CA LEU A 137 2.11 -18.11 -5.41
C LEU A 137 1.66 -17.02 -4.44
N GLY A 138 2.32 -16.92 -3.29
CA GLY A 138 2.10 -15.82 -2.34
C GLY A 138 2.33 -14.44 -2.96
N PHE A 139 3.39 -14.29 -3.78
CA PHE A 139 3.63 -13.06 -4.53
C PHE A 139 2.49 -12.77 -5.53
N LEU A 140 2.03 -13.77 -6.28
CA LEU A 140 0.95 -13.59 -7.25
C LEU A 140 -0.35 -13.13 -6.58
N GLU A 141 -0.70 -13.69 -5.44
CA GLU A 141 -1.86 -13.26 -4.67
C GLU A 141 -1.72 -11.81 -4.20
N LEU A 142 -0.55 -11.43 -3.68
CA LEU A 142 -0.27 -10.05 -3.27
C LEU A 142 -0.28 -9.08 -4.45
N ALA A 143 0.22 -9.50 -5.62
CA ALA A 143 0.14 -8.72 -6.83
C ALA A 143 -1.32 -8.50 -7.24
N ARG A 144 -2.15 -9.54 -7.26
CA ARG A 144 -3.59 -9.43 -7.55
C ARG A 144 -4.29 -8.46 -6.61
N LEU A 145 -4.02 -8.54 -5.30
CA LEU A 145 -4.52 -7.56 -4.32
C LEU A 145 -4.06 -6.14 -4.65
N ALA A 146 -2.78 -5.94 -4.97
CA ALA A 146 -2.28 -4.61 -5.31
C ALA A 146 -2.98 -4.01 -6.56
N PHE A 147 -3.46 -4.84 -7.49
CA PHE A 147 -4.22 -4.39 -8.66
C PHE A 147 -5.69 -4.05 -8.38
N THR A 148 -6.24 -4.39 -7.20
CA THR A 148 -7.58 -3.93 -6.81
C THR A 148 -7.56 -2.51 -6.23
N MET A 149 -6.39 -2.05 -5.77
CA MET A 149 -6.19 -0.72 -5.21
C MET A 149 -6.19 0.40 -6.28
N ASN A 150 -6.50 1.62 -5.85
CA ASN A 150 -6.30 2.89 -6.57
C ASN A 150 -6.82 2.84 -8.02
N ALA A 151 -8.14 2.88 -8.20
CA ALA A 151 -8.80 2.79 -9.51
C ALA A 151 -8.36 1.57 -10.32
N THR A 152 -8.36 0.39 -9.68
CA THR A 152 -8.03 -0.92 -10.27
C THR A 152 -6.69 -0.97 -10.98
N GLY A 153 -5.69 -0.24 -10.45
CA GLY A 153 -4.33 -0.26 -10.97
C GLY A 153 -4.17 0.30 -12.39
N LYS A 154 -5.14 1.06 -12.92
CA LYS A 154 -5.09 1.63 -14.29
C LYS A 154 -3.85 2.48 -14.57
N GLN A 155 -3.24 3.03 -13.53
CA GLN A 155 -2.05 3.87 -13.62
C GLN A 155 -0.73 3.06 -13.55
N ARG A 156 -0.79 1.74 -13.46
CA ARG A 156 0.40 0.89 -13.34
C ARG A 156 1.06 0.71 -14.71
N GLN A 157 2.38 0.88 -14.75
CA GLN A 157 3.19 0.70 -15.96
C GLN A 157 3.17 -0.75 -16.47
N TYR A 158 3.17 -1.73 -15.57
CA TYR A 158 3.18 -3.15 -15.90
C TYR A 158 1.81 -3.75 -15.64
N THR A 159 1.33 -4.60 -16.56
CA THR A 159 0.05 -5.29 -16.39
C THR A 159 0.21 -6.52 -15.49
N LEU A 160 -0.90 -6.97 -14.89
CA LEU A 160 -0.91 -8.18 -14.08
C LEU A 160 -0.43 -9.41 -14.89
N ALA A 161 -0.85 -9.53 -16.15
CA ALA A 161 -0.43 -10.61 -17.05
C ALA A 161 1.08 -10.61 -17.32
N MET A 162 1.72 -9.43 -17.42
CA MET A 162 3.17 -9.32 -17.56
C MET A 162 3.91 -9.80 -16.31
N ILE A 163 3.39 -9.47 -15.13
CA ILE A 163 3.96 -9.90 -13.85
C ILE A 163 3.79 -11.41 -13.67
N GLU A 164 2.58 -11.93 -13.93
CA GLU A 164 2.25 -13.36 -13.87
C GLU A 164 3.16 -14.18 -14.78
N SER A 165 3.28 -13.79 -16.06
CA SER A 165 4.16 -14.47 -17.00
C SER A 165 5.64 -14.36 -16.63
N GLY A 166 6.08 -13.26 -16.01
CA GLY A 166 7.45 -13.12 -15.52
C GLY A 166 7.77 -14.11 -14.40
N ILE A 167 6.86 -14.26 -13.44
CA ILE A 167 7.03 -15.17 -12.30
C ILE A 167 6.97 -16.64 -12.75
N LEU A 168 6.02 -16.98 -13.61
CA LEU A 168 5.82 -18.35 -14.10
C LEU A 168 6.89 -18.81 -15.10
N ARG A 169 7.58 -17.88 -15.79
CA ARG A 169 8.74 -18.24 -16.63
C ARG A 169 9.99 -18.56 -15.81
N GLY A 170 10.15 -17.95 -14.63
CA GLY A 170 11.25 -18.23 -13.70
C GLY A 170 10.95 -19.36 -12.69
N HIS A 171 9.68 -19.70 -12.53
CA HIS A 171 9.18 -20.81 -11.73
C HIS A 171 8.18 -21.58 -12.57
N THR A 172 8.59 -22.72 -13.15
CA THR A 172 7.63 -23.75 -13.54
C THR A 172 7.31 -24.52 -12.26
N PRO A 173 6.17 -24.28 -11.56
CA PRO A 173 5.73 -25.27 -10.60
C PRO A 173 5.28 -26.47 -11.43
N ASP A 174 5.34 -27.66 -10.85
CA ASP A 174 4.81 -28.89 -11.44
C ASP A 174 3.26 -28.83 -11.46
N LEU A 175 2.71 -27.84 -12.18
CA LEU A 175 1.27 -27.56 -12.34
C LEU A 175 0.58 -28.66 -13.17
N LEU A 176 1.36 -29.60 -13.72
CA LEU A 176 0.87 -30.79 -14.37
C LEU A 176 0.31 -31.83 -13.39
N ILE A 177 0.62 -31.73 -12.08
CA ILE A 177 0.15 -32.71 -11.10
C ILE A 177 -1.30 -32.42 -10.64
N GLN A 178 -1.70 -31.15 -10.49
CA GLN A 178 -3.08 -30.84 -10.07
C GLN A 178 -4.12 -30.98 -11.18
N ARG A 179 -3.74 -30.77 -12.46
CA ARG A 179 -4.67 -31.01 -13.58
C ARG A 179 -4.97 -32.49 -13.82
N LYS A 180 -4.02 -33.37 -13.51
CA LYS A 180 -4.17 -34.83 -13.70
C LYS A 180 -5.17 -35.44 -12.72
N ILE A 181 -5.16 -34.98 -11.47
CA ILE A 181 -6.06 -35.50 -10.41
C ILE A 181 -7.54 -35.20 -10.72
N TRP A 182 -7.83 -34.12 -11.46
CA TRP A 182 -9.21 -33.77 -11.84
C TRP A 182 -9.64 -34.34 -13.21
N SER A 183 -8.71 -34.63 -14.13
CA SER A 183 -9.02 -35.30 -15.40
C SER A 183 -9.34 -36.77 -15.23
N ASP A 184 -8.74 -37.43 -14.24
CA ASP A 184 -8.81 -38.88 -14.07
C ASP A 184 -10.10 -39.34 -13.34
N LEU A 185 -10.95 -38.39 -12.91
CA LEU A 185 -12.23 -38.67 -12.23
C LEU A 185 -13.47 -38.67 -13.15
N HIS A 186 -13.33 -38.32 -14.44
CA HIS A 186 -14.48 -38.11 -15.34
C HIS A 186 -14.42 -38.86 -16.69
N GLY A 187 -13.55 -39.86 -16.85
CA GLY A 187 -13.44 -40.62 -18.10
C GLY A 187 -13.45 -42.13 -17.88
N ASP A 188 -14.61 -42.75 -18.08
CA ASP A 188 -14.82 -43.93 -18.95
C ASP A 188 -15.89 -44.89 -18.40
N MET A 189 -17.13 -44.73 -18.89
CA MET A 189 -17.98 -45.87 -19.27
C MET A 189 -19.14 -45.41 -20.16
N GLN A 190 -18.91 -45.38 -21.47
CA GLN A 190 -20.00 -45.51 -22.44
C GLN A 190 -19.80 -46.77 -23.29
N SER A 191 -20.88 -47.56 -23.29
CA SER A 191 -21.42 -48.43 -24.34
C SER A 191 -20.66 -49.68 -24.79
N VAL A 192 -21.30 -50.83 -24.57
CA VAL A 192 -21.31 -52.00 -25.46
C VAL A 192 -22.75 -52.58 -25.40
N ALA A 193 -23.63 -52.19 -26.32
CA ALA A 193 -24.05 -52.92 -27.52
C ALA A 193 -25.01 -54.10 -27.26
N GLU A 194 -26.28 -53.95 -27.68
CA GLU A 194 -27.23 -55.05 -27.92
C GLU A 194 -26.81 -55.85 -29.17
N PRO A 195 -27.16 -57.16 -29.26
CA PRO A 195 -28.25 -57.48 -30.20
C PRO A 195 -29.11 -58.74 -29.90
N LYS A 196 -30.34 -58.65 -30.42
CA LYS A 196 -31.37 -59.66 -30.79
C LYS A 196 -32.15 -60.41 -29.71
#